data_AF-A0A9W7FE46-F1
#
_entry.id   AF-A0A9W7FE46-F1
#
_cell.length_a   1.000
_cell.length_b   1.000
_cell.length_c   1.000
_cell.angle_alpha   90.00
_cell.angle_beta   90.00
_cell.angle_gamma   90.00
#
_symmetry.space_group_name_H-M   'P 1'
#
loop_
_entity.id
_entity.type
_entity.pdbx_description
1 polymer ?
#
loop_
_entity_poly.entity_id
_entity_poly.type
_entity_poly.pdbx_seq_one_letter_code
_entity_poly.pdbx_strand_id
1 'polypeptide(L)'
;MRSHKAAKHGVDVRWYTCDHPGCTYRAKQASNLKGQKSTKHSTNMVFFKYSISDCTYQAKVAGALKRHKAEKHGINVSLFYCTLDNCDFQAKRAWMVKQHMSNHLNPRRRRG
;
A
#
# COMPACT_ATOMS: atom_id res chain seq x y z
N MET A 1 -21.90 -8.26 9.74
CA MET A 1 -22.01 -7.58 8.42
C MET A 1 -22.74 -6.22 8.45
N ARG A 2 -22.62 -5.41 9.53
CA ARG A 2 -23.22 -4.05 9.55
C ARG A 2 -22.33 -3.01 8.86
N SER A 3 -21.01 -3.07 9.11
CA SER A 3 -20.02 -2.15 8.54
C SER A 3 -19.95 -2.18 7.00
N HIS A 4 -20.09 -3.36 6.39
CA HIS A 4 -20.14 -3.50 4.92
C HIS A 4 -21.37 -2.78 4.34
N LYS A 5 -22.56 -2.98 4.92
CA LYS A 5 -23.81 -2.35 4.46
C LYS A 5 -23.75 -0.83 4.58
N ALA A 6 -23.22 -0.31 5.68
CA ALA A 6 -22.98 1.13 5.82
C ALA A 6 -21.96 1.66 4.79
N ALA A 7 -20.85 0.96 4.60
CA ALA A 7 -19.78 1.41 3.71
C ALA A 7 -20.16 1.35 2.21
N LYS A 8 -20.87 0.30 1.79
CA LYS A 8 -21.16 0.02 0.38
C LYS A 8 -22.58 0.39 -0.04
N HIS A 9 -23.56 0.21 0.84
CA HIS A 9 -24.98 0.41 0.52
C HIS A 9 -25.60 1.61 1.22
N GLY A 10 -24.86 2.31 2.09
CA GLY A 10 -25.37 3.49 2.78
C GLY A 10 -26.46 3.20 3.82
N VAL A 11 -26.67 1.94 4.19
CA VAL A 11 -27.67 1.54 5.19
C VAL A 11 -27.10 1.71 6.59
N ASP A 12 -27.81 2.40 7.48
CA ASP A 12 -27.43 2.64 8.88
C ASP A 12 -26.02 3.28 9.02
N VAL A 13 -25.77 4.31 8.20
CA VAL A 13 -24.46 4.98 8.17
C VAL A 13 -24.29 5.85 9.39
N ARG A 14 -23.42 5.40 10.29
CA ARG A 14 -22.82 6.26 11.31
C ARG A 14 -21.59 6.97 10.75
N TRP A 15 -21.59 8.29 10.83
CA TRP A 15 -20.44 9.10 10.48
C TRP A 15 -19.48 9.23 11.66
N TYR A 16 -18.19 9.09 11.39
CA TYR A 16 -17.10 9.34 12.33
C TYR A 16 -16.40 10.64 11.92
N THR A 17 -16.43 11.64 12.79
CA THR A 17 -15.81 12.96 12.56
C THR A 17 -14.43 13.04 13.19
N CYS A 18 -13.53 13.79 12.56
CA CYS A 18 -12.25 14.12 13.18
C CYS A 18 -12.47 15.08 14.35
N ASP A 19 -11.73 14.86 15.44
CA ASP A 19 -11.70 15.69 16.64
C ASP A 19 -10.54 16.70 16.62
N HIS A 20 -9.70 16.67 15.58
CA HIS A 20 -8.58 17.59 15.47
C HIS A 20 -9.07 19.01 15.14
N PRO A 21 -8.60 20.05 15.86
CA PRO A 21 -9.02 21.43 15.64
C PRO A 21 -8.86 21.84 14.17
N GLY A 22 -9.92 22.42 13.59
CA GLY A 22 -9.94 22.84 12.19
C GLY A 22 -10.04 21.72 11.15
N CYS A 23 -10.19 20.45 11.56
CA CYS A 23 -10.39 19.34 10.61
C CYS A 23 -11.88 19.03 10.39
N THR A 24 -12.35 19.18 9.16
CA THR A 24 -13.74 18.87 8.75
C THR A 24 -13.92 17.45 8.18
N TYR A 25 -12.88 16.61 8.27
CA TYR A 25 -12.92 15.26 7.70
C TYR A 25 -13.91 14.36 8.44
N ARG A 26 -14.71 13.61 7.68
CA ARG A 26 -15.62 12.58 8.19
C ARG A 26 -15.56 11.31 7.36
N ALA A 27 -15.67 10.15 8.00
CA ALA A 27 -15.65 8.85 7.34
C ALA A 27 -16.80 7.94 7.82
N LYS A 28 -17.22 7.01 6.97
CA LYS A 28 -18.22 5.99 7.30
C LYS A 28 -17.67 4.81 8.12
N GLN A 29 -16.35 4.77 8.32
CA GLN A 29 -15.65 3.73 9.07
C GLN A 29 -14.62 4.35 10.02
N ALA A 30 -14.55 3.82 11.25
CA ALA A 30 -13.58 4.25 12.26
C ALA A 30 -12.11 4.03 11.84
N SER A 31 -11.83 2.95 11.10
CA SER A 31 -10.48 2.64 10.57
C SER A 31 -9.97 3.75 9.64
N ASN A 32 -10.83 4.29 8.77
CA ASN A 32 -10.48 5.37 7.86
C ASN A 32 -10.17 6.66 8.63
N LEU A 33 -10.96 6.97 9.67
CA LEU A 33 -10.71 8.13 10.52
C LEU A 33 -9.38 7.98 11.29
N LYS A 34 -9.10 6.80 11.84
CA LYS A 34 -7.82 6.53 12.51
C LYS A 34 -6.62 6.71 11.57
N GLY A 35 -6.73 6.22 10.33
CA GLY A 35 -5.71 6.41 9.30
C GLY A 35 -5.53 7.87 8.90
N GLN A 36 -6.62 8.62 8.75
CA GLN A 36 -6.56 10.05 8.46
C GLN A 36 -5.90 10.83 9.60
N LYS A 37 -6.27 10.58 10.87
CA LYS A 37 -5.62 11.21 12.04
C LYS A 37 -4.12 10.93 12.10
N SER A 38 -3.73 9.67 11.88
CA SER A 38 -2.31 9.28 11.87
C SER A 38 -1.51 9.94 10.74
N THR A 39 -2.13 10.13 9.56
CA THR A 39 -1.42 10.65 8.38
C THR A 39 -1.44 12.17 8.25
N LYS A 40 -2.54 12.82 8.63
CA LYS A 40 -2.77 14.28 8.48
C LYS A 40 -2.56 15.08 9.75
N HIS A 41 -2.74 14.46 10.92
CA HIS A 41 -2.58 15.13 12.21
C HIS A 41 -1.42 14.55 13.03
N SER A 42 -0.67 13.60 12.45
CA SER A 42 0.43 12.88 13.10
C SER A 42 0.06 12.26 14.46
N THR A 43 -1.24 12.13 14.76
CA THR A 43 -1.73 11.66 16.05
C THR A 43 -1.60 10.14 16.10
N ASN A 44 -0.97 9.61 17.14
CA ASN A 44 -0.74 8.16 17.33
C ASN A 44 0.09 7.49 16.22
N MET A 45 1.08 8.19 15.62
CA MET A 45 2.03 7.54 14.72
C MET A 45 2.95 6.60 15.50
N VAL A 46 2.81 5.30 15.27
CA VAL A 46 3.83 4.29 15.62
C VAL A 46 4.59 3.96 14.34
N PHE A 47 5.88 4.28 14.30
CA PHE A 47 6.73 3.86 13.19
C PHE A 47 7.11 2.40 13.35
N PHE A 48 6.98 1.62 12.28
CA PHE A 48 7.65 0.33 12.24
C PHE A 48 9.13 0.61 11.97
N LYS A 49 9.95 0.49 13.01
CA LYS A 49 11.40 0.65 12.92
C LYS A 49 12.05 -0.67 12.51
N TYR A 50 13.05 -0.56 11.67
CA TYR A 50 13.94 -1.65 11.31
C TYR A 50 15.35 -1.12 11.22
N SER A 51 16.25 -1.74 11.96
CA SER A 51 17.67 -1.43 11.94
C SER A 51 18.43 -2.70 11.60
N ILE A 52 18.94 -2.77 10.38
CA ILE A 52 20.13 -3.57 10.05
C ILE A 52 21.27 -2.58 9.90
N SER A 53 22.52 -3.00 10.13
CA SER A 53 23.70 -2.12 10.00
C SER A 53 23.59 -1.32 8.69
N ASP A 54 23.62 0.01 8.82
CA ASP A 54 23.52 1.01 7.76
C ASP A 54 22.15 1.30 7.13
N CYS A 55 21.04 0.79 7.68
CA CYS A 55 19.71 1.22 7.26
C CYS A 55 18.80 1.64 8.43
N THR A 56 18.43 2.93 8.43
CA THR A 56 17.56 3.57 9.43
C THR A 56 16.15 3.85 8.89
N TYR A 57 15.75 3.18 7.81
CA TYR A 57 14.47 3.41 7.16
C TYR A 57 13.29 3.14 8.09
N GLN A 58 12.34 4.09 8.13
CA GLN A 58 11.12 3.99 8.91
C GLN A 58 9.90 4.15 8.00
N ALA A 59 8.89 3.32 8.23
CA ALA A 59 7.64 3.39 7.49
C ALA A 59 6.45 3.58 8.42
N LYS A 60 5.47 4.34 7.94
CA LYS A 60 4.19 4.56 8.61
C LYS A 60 3.26 3.34 8.56
N VAL A 61 3.56 2.36 7.71
CA VAL A 61 2.73 1.17 7.49
C VAL A 61 3.64 -0.06 7.41
N ALA A 62 3.27 -1.15 8.09
CA ALA A 62 4.03 -2.39 8.13
C ALA A 62 4.34 -2.95 6.73
N GLY A 63 3.38 -2.87 5.80
CA GLY A 63 3.56 -3.31 4.41
C GLY A 63 4.67 -2.54 3.68
N ALA A 64 4.82 -1.24 3.96
CA ALA A 64 5.88 -0.43 3.37
C ALA A 64 7.27 -0.79 3.93
N LEU A 65 7.34 -1.13 5.23
CA LEU A 65 8.57 -1.64 5.82
C LEU A 65 8.94 -3.03 5.24
N LYS A 66 7.98 -3.95 5.18
CA LYS A 66 8.19 -5.28 4.57
C LYS A 66 8.70 -5.16 3.14
N ARG A 67 8.09 -4.27 2.35
CA ARG A 67 8.53 -3.97 0.98
C ARG A 67 9.96 -3.43 0.94
N HIS A 68 10.30 -2.48 1.80
CA HIS A 68 11.65 -1.94 1.87
C HIS A 68 12.68 -3.04 2.18
N LYS A 69 12.39 -3.92 3.15
CA LYS A 69 13.24 -5.08 3.49
C LYS A 69 13.48 -5.99 2.28
N ALA A 70 12.43 -6.31 1.53
CA ALA A 70 12.53 -7.14 0.34
C ALA A 70 13.34 -6.45 -0.78
N GLU A 71 13.10 -5.16 -1.03
CA GLU A 71 13.71 -4.47 -2.16
C GLU A 71 15.16 -4.10 -1.94
N LYS A 72 15.48 -3.56 -0.76
CA LYS A 72 16.80 -3.01 -0.43
C LYS A 72 17.71 -4.00 0.26
N HIS A 73 17.16 -4.94 1.03
CA HIS A 73 17.94 -5.89 1.81
C HIS A 73 17.76 -7.34 1.37
N GLY A 74 16.88 -7.63 0.40
CA GLY A 74 16.63 -9.01 -0.04
C GLY A 74 15.88 -9.87 0.97
N ILE A 75 15.36 -9.28 2.06
CA ILE A 75 14.79 -10.03 3.19
C ILE A 75 13.33 -10.30 2.95
N ASN A 76 12.93 -11.58 3.07
CA ASN A 76 11.58 -12.05 2.74
C ASN A 76 11.14 -11.64 1.33
N VAL A 77 12.06 -11.70 0.37
CA VAL A 77 11.74 -11.46 -1.05
C VAL A 77 10.81 -12.55 -1.55
N SER A 78 9.68 -12.13 -2.12
CA SER A 78 8.86 -12.95 -3.00
C SER A 78 8.92 -12.32 -4.38
N LEU A 79 9.37 -13.09 -5.37
CA LEU A 79 9.42 -12.64 -6.75
C LEU A 79 8.08 -12.95 -7.42
N PHE A 80 7.70 -12.04 -8.31
CA PHE A 80 6.57 -12.22 -9.21
C PHE A 80 7.14 -12.59 -10.57
N TYR A 81 6.64 -13.67 -11.14
CA TYR A 81 7.09 -14.19 -12.42
C TYR A 81 6.10 -13.79 -13.51
N CYS A 82 6.63 -13.58 -14.71
CA CYS A 82 5.82 -13.59 -15.92
C CYS A 82 5.07 -14.93 -16.03
N THR A 83 3.80 -14.86 -16.43
CA THR A 83 2.96 -16.06 -16.61
C THR A 83 2.95 -16.56 -18.06
N LEU A 84 3.66 -15.88 -18.97
CA LEU A 84 3.77 -16.26 -20.37
C LEU A 84 4.88 -17.29 -20.53
N ASP A 85 4.60 -18.32 -21.32
CA ASP A 85 5.59 -19.34 -21.70
C ASP A 85 6.76 -18.70 -22.46
N ASN A 86 7.99 -19.15 -22.19
CA ASN A 86 9.25 -18.61 -22.72
C ASN A 86 9.56 -17.15 -22.31
N CYS A 87 9.18 -16.75 -21.10
CA CYS A 87 9.56 -15.46 -20.55
C CYS A 87 10.12 -15.57 -19.13
N ASP A 88 11.42 -15.36 -18.99
CA ASP A 88 12.13 -15.41 -17.70
C ASP A 88 12.05 -14.11 -16.88
N PHE A 89 11.16 -13.19 -17.28
CA PHE A 89 11.02 -11.93 -16.57
C PHE A 89 10.44 -12.16 -15.17
N GLN A 90 11.16 -11.67 -14.18
CA GLN A 90 10.73 -11.66 -12.79
C GLN A 90 10.96 -10.29 -12.16
N ALA A 91 10.08 -9.90 -11.24
CA ALA A 91 10.20 -8.63 -10.54
C ALA A 91 9.82 -8.76 -9.07
N LYS A 92 10.39 -7.88 -8.24
CA LYS A 92 10.05 -7.79 -6.80
C LYS A 92 8.65 -7.18 -6.56
N ARG A 93 7.97 -6.67 -7.61
CA ARG A 93 6.64 -6.06 -7.53
C ARG A 93 5.70 -6.59 -8.61
N ALA A 94 4.49 -6.95 -8.21
CA ALA A 94 3.44 -7.43 -9.12
C ALA A 94 3.12 -6.45 -10.26
N TRP A 95 3.08 -5.14 -9.98
CA TRP A 95 2.77 -4.15 -11.02
C TRP A 95 3.85 -4.04 -12.08
N MET A 96 5.11 -4.35 -11.76
CA MET A 96 6.20 -4.37 -12.75
C MET A 96 6.00 -5.53 -13.72
N VAL A 97 5.60 -6.71 -13.23
CA VAL A 97 5.20 -7.83 -14.10
C VAL A 97 3.98 -7.44 -14.93
N LYS A 98 2.97 -6.79 -14.35
CA LYS A 98 1.78 -6.33 -15.09
C LYS A 98 2.14 -5.31 -16.20
N GLN A 99 3.05 -4.39 -15.92
CA GLN A 99 3.56 -3.45 -16.91
C GLN A 99 4.34 -4.21 -18.00
N HIS A 100 5.20 -5.14 -17.61
CA HIS A 100 5.91 -5.99 -18.54
C HIS A 100 4.96 -6.81 -19.43
N MET A 101 3.82 -7.31 -18.90
CA MET A 101 2.79 -8.01 -19.68
C MET A 101 2.24 -7.16 -20.81
N SER A 102 2.13 -5.83 -20.61
CA SER A 102 1.69 -4.94 -21.69
C SER A 102 2.66 -4.90 -22.88
N ASN A 103 3.94 -5.21 -22.67
CA ASN A 103 4.92 -5.31 -23.77
C ASN A 103 4.74 -6.58 -24.60
N HIS A 104 4.22 -7.67 -24.02
CA HIS A 104 3.86 -8.86 -24.80
C HIS A 104 2.62 -8.61 -25.66
N LEU A 105 1.65 -7.85 -25.13
CA LEU A 105 0.42 -7.50 -25.84
C LEU A 105 0.64 -6.41 -26.90
N ASN A 106 1.65 -5.55 -26.73
CA ASN A 106 1.99 -4.50 -27.67
C ASN A 106 3.52 -4.31 -27.78
N PRO A 107 4.21 -5.17 -28.55
CA PRO A 107 5.67 -5.14 -28.68
C PRO A 107 6.21 -3.88 -29.40
N ARG A 108 5.34 -3.06 -30.02
CA ARG A 108 5.72 -1.87 -30.82
C ARG A 108 5.98 -0.60 -29.99
N ARG A 109 5.90 -0.67 -28.65
CA ARG A 109 6.14 0.47 -27.74
C ARG A 109 7.55 0.55 -27.15
N ARG A 110 8.55 -0.13 -27.71
CA ARG A 110 9.96 0.17 -27.44
C ARG A 110 10.49 1.10 -28.52
N ARG A 111 10.53 2.40 -28.24
CA ARG A 111 11.19 3.42 -29.06
C ARG A 111 12.30 4.03 -28.20
N GLY A 112 13.54 3.96 -28.71
CA GLY A 112 14.70 4.74 -28.27
C GLY A 112 15.29 4.32 -26.94
#